data_AF-A0AAN8WSV2-F1
#
_entry.id   AF-A0AAN8WSV2-F1
#
_cell.length_a   1.000
_cell.length_b   1.000
_cell.length_c   1.000
_cell.angle_alpha   90.00
_cell.angle_beta   90.00
_cell.angle_gamma   90.00
#
_symmetry.space_group_name_H-M   'P 1'
#
loop_
_entity.id
_entity.type
_entity.pdbx_description
1 polymer ?
#
loop_
_entity_poly.entity_id
_entity_poly.type
_entity_poly.pdbx_seq_one_letter_code
_entity_poly.pdbx_strand_id
1 'polypeptide(L)'
;LCFNKGDIITITQREEGGWWEGTLSDKTGWFPSNYAKEKKVQDGGSTSPSQSENELLSPQHSQKQQTYKMIIIKEIIDSEKAHVADLQGLLGTHLAALRKADILLDAEYIQLVGNMEDVCYVHAQLVKSLEEQVDQPSREQRIGRVFLTMAPQLQGTHKAYCSNHPRAVCMLEKYKDELNNFMESEGAMRPGIMVLTTALSKPFRRLDKYAAMLQEYERHLEEGHADKGDTQRSSHVYKELA
;
A
#
# COMPACT_ATOMS: atom_id res chain seq x y z
N LEU A 1 2.52 24.37 -5.77
CA LEU A 1 1.79 24.09 -7.02
C LEU A 1 1.84 25.32 -7.89
N CYS A 2 2.28 25.21 -9.15
CA CYS A 2 2.26 26.32 -10.11
C CYS A 2 1.07 26.15 -11.04
N PHE A 3 0.23 27.18 -11.16
CA PHE A 3 -1.01 27.18 -11.93
C PHE A 3 -1.31 28.58 -12.47
N ASN A 4 -2.17 28.66 -13.47
CA ASN A 4 -2.61 29.88 -14.10
C ASN A 4 -4.01 30.30 -13.63
N LYS A 5 -4.33 31.58 -13.82
CA LYS A 5 -5.65 32.11 -13.52
C LYS A 5 -6.68 31.44 -14.43
N GLY A 6 -7.61 30.70 -13.83
CA GLY A 6 -8.66 29.96 -14.55
C GLY A 6 -8.57 28.45 -14.36
N ASP A 7 -7.43 27.95 -13.89
CA ASP A 7 -7.23 26.53 -13.63
C ASP A 7 -8.12 26.05 -12.47
N ILE A 8 -8.73 24.87 -12.62
CA ILE A 8 -9.54 24.24 -11.59
C ILE A 8 -8.63 23.29 -10.81
N ILE A 9 -8.41 23.62 -9.54
CA ILE A 9 -7.54 22.85 -8.66
C ILE A 9 -8.40 22.05 -7.68
N THR A 10 -8.15 20.75 -7.61
CA THR A 10 -8.80 19.86 -6.65
C THR A 10 -8.09 19.98 -5.30
N ILE A 11 -8.79 20.43 -4.26
CA ILE A 11 -8.21 20.59 -2.91
C ILE A 11 -8.17 19.24 -2.19
N THR A 12 -6.98 18.77 -1.84
CA THR A 12 -6.74 17.49 -1.13
C THR A 12 -6.66 17.70 0.38
N GLN A 13 -6.01 18.79 0.81
CA GLN A 13 -5.77 19.14 2.21
C GLN A 13 -5.88 20.67 2.44
N ARG A 14 -6.43 21.06 3.60
CA ARG A 14 -6.52 22.46 4.04
C ARG A 14 -5.83 22.60 5.40
N GLU A 15 -4.90 23.52 5.51
CA GLU A 15 -4.20 23.83 6.77
C GLU A 15 -4.67 25.18 7.33
N GLU A 16 -4.76 25.30 8.66
CA GLU A 16 -5.24 26.53 9.34
C GLU A 16 -4.36 27.75 9.08
N GLY A 17 -3.11 27.55 8.65
CA GLY A 17 -2.17 28.62 8.26
C GLY A 17 -2.44 29.26 6.89
N GLY A 18 -3.55 28.93 6.22
CA GLY A 18 -3.93 29.53 4.93
C GLY A 18 -3.18 28.93 3.73
N TRP A 19 -2.48 27.81 3.89
CA TRP A 19 -1.93 27.01 2.80
C TRP A 19 -2.87 25.85 2.48
N TRP A 20 -3.19 25.72 1.20
CA TRP A 20 -3.98 24.61 0.68
C TRP A 20 -3.09 23.72 -0.16
N GLU A 21 -3.30 22.43 -0.05
CA GLU A 21 -2.73 21.47 -0.98
C GLU A 21 -3.76 21.15 -2.04
N GLY A 22 -3.34 21.14 -3.30
CA GLY A 22 -4.18 20.70 -4.38
C GLY A 22 -3.44 20.02 -5.50
N THR A 23 -4.22 19.34 -6.33
CA THR A 23 -3.77 18.59 -7.50
C THR A 23 -4.32 19.25 -8.75
N LEU A 24 -3.45 19.49 -9.74
CA LEU A 24 -3.77 20.01 -11.07
C LEU A 24 -3.03 19.17 -12.11
N SER A 25 -3.77 18.49 -13.01
CA SER A 25 -3.24 17.74 -14.17
C SER A 25 -1.94 16.96 -13.86
N ASP A 26 -1.99 16.16 -12.79
CA ASP A 26 -0.94 15.29 -12.26
C ASP A 26 0.20 15.94 -11.46
N LYS A 27 0.17 17.26 -11.25
CA LYS A 27 1.06 17.94 -10.30
C LYS A 27 0.30 18.21 -9.00
N THR A 28 0.80 17.66 -7.89
CA THR A 28 0.31 17.95 -6.55
C THR A 28 1.27 18.88 -5.82
N GLY A 29 0.74 19.85 -5.08
CA GLY A 29 1.57 20.62 -4.16
C GLY A 29 0.83 21.72 -3.42
N TRP A 30 1.58 22.37 -2.54
CA TRP A 30 1.08 23.44 -1.69
C TRP A 30 0.99 24.77 -2.44
N PHE A 31 -0.07 25.53 -2.17
CA PHE A 31 -0.23 26.89 -2.63
C PHE A 31 -1.01 27.74 -1.62
N PRO A 32 -0.83 29.07 -1.63
CA PRO A 32 -1.54 29.94 -0.70
C PRO A 32 -3.03 30.02 -1.05
N SER A 33 -3.90 29.85 -0.07
CA SER A 33 -5.35 29.75 -0.25
C SER A 33 -5.97 30.99 -0.90
N ASN A 34 -5.36 32.17 -0.75
CA ASN A 34 -5.81 33.43 -1.34
C ASN A 34 -5.69 33.48 -2.88
N TYR A 35 -5.04 32.50 -3.51
CA TYR A 35 -4.94 32.38 -4.97
C TYR A 35 -6.05 31.53 -5.58
N ALA A 36 -6.89 30.88 -4.77
CA ALA A 36 -8.03 30.10 -5.22
C ALA A 36 -9.34 30.66 -4.67
N LYS A 37 -10.43 30.41 -5.40
CA LYS A 37 -11.79 30.76 -4.97
C LYS A 37 -12.66 29.52 -5.12
N GLU A 38 -13.46 29.22 -4.10
CA GLU A 38 -14.37 28.07 -4.15
C GLU A 38 -15.35 28.22 -5.31
N LYS A 39 -15.32 27.25 -6.24
CA LYS A 39 -16.26 27.19 -7.35
C LYS A 39 -17.61 26.72 -6.81
N LYS A 40 -18.51 27.66 -6.52
CA LYS A 40 -19.91 27.34 -6.23
C LYS A 40 -20.55 26.77 -7.50
N VAL A 41 -21.00 25.52 -7.45
CA VAL A 41 -21.81 24.92 -8.52
C VAL A 41 -23.17 25.61 -8.47
N GLN A 42 -23.40 26.61 -9.31
CA GLN A 42 -24.73 27.17 -9.55
C GLN A 42 -25.38 26.38 -10.67
N ASP A 43 -26.51 25.77 -10.33
CA ASP A 43 -27.48 25.18 -11.25
C ASP A 43 -28.26 26.31 -11.97
N GLY A 44 -28.32 26.26 -13.31
CA GLY A 44 -29.27 27.02 -14.14
C GLY A 44 -28.77 28.28 -14.89
N GLY A 45 -28.77 28.21 -16.24
CA GLY A 45 -29.20 29.33 -17.10
C GLY A 45 -28.22 29.94 -18.13
N SER A 46 -28.18 29.34 -19.34
CA SER A 46 -27.95 29.91 -20.69
C SER A 46 -27.08 31.16 -20.94
N THR A 47 -26.03 31.01 -21.77
CA THR A 47 -25.94 31.47 -23.20
C THR A 47 -24.58 31.11 -23.82
N SER A 48 -24.58 30.38 -24.95
CA SER A 48 -23.43 29.91 -25.75
C SER A 48 -22.94 30.96 -26.77
N PRO A 49 -22.02 30.68 -27.75
CA PRO A 49 -21.08 29.55 -27.91
C PRO A 49 -19.67 29.97 -28.38
N SER A 50 -18.58 29.29 -27.96
CA SER A 50 -17.50 28.87 -28.90
C SER A 50 -16.52 27.87 -28.28
N GLN A 51 -16.31 26.78 -29.02
CA GLN A 51 -15.10 25.94 -29.06
C GLN A 51 -14.89 24.89 -27.96
N SER A 52 -15.47 23.72 -28.26
CA SER A 52 -14.81 22.40 -28.23
C SER A 52 -14.14 21.97 -26.92
N GLU A 53 -14.93 21.32 -26.07
CA GLU A 53 -14.56 20.14 -25.28
C GLU A 53 -15.84 19.66 -24.58
N ASN A 54 -16.69 19.00 -25.35
CA ASN A 54 -17.94 18.44 -24.86
C ASN A 54 -17.98 16.96 -25.29
N GLU A 55 -17.02 16.17 -24.82
CA GLU A 55 -17.30 14.76 -24.56
C GLU A 55 -18.10 14.71 -23.26
N LEU A 56 -19.41 14.83 -23.41
CA LEU A 56 -20.37 14.43 -22.39
C LEU A 56 -20.01 13.00 -21.94
N LEU A 57 -19.50 12.89 -20.71
CA LEU A 57 -19.41 11.67 -19.93
C LEU A 57 -20.78 10.96 -19.98
N SER A 58 -20.87 9.92 -20.79
CA SER A 58 -22.03 9.04 -20.79
C SER A 58 -22.09 8.38 -19.39
N PRO A 59 -23.27 8.25 -18.75
CA PRO A 59 -23.40 7.57 -17.45
C PRO A 59 -22.87 6.13 -17.45
N GLN A 60 -22.73 5.51 -18.64
CA GLN A 60 -22.09 4.20 -18.80
C GLN A 60 -20.56 4.20 -18.63
N HIS A 61 -19.86 5.31 -18.90
CA HIS A 61 -18.40 5.41 -18.78
C HIS A 61 -17.97 5.62 -17.33
N SER A 62 -18.65 6.50 -16.60
CA SER A 62 -18.39 6.76 -15.17
C SER A 62 -18.67 5.54 -14.30
N GLN A 63 -19.72 4.78 -14.61
CA GLN A 63 -20.08 3.57 -13.86
C GLN A 63 -19.11 2.39 -14.12
N LYS A 64 -18.60 2.26 -15.36
CA LYS A 64 -17.52 1.32 -15.67
C LYS A 64 -16.24 1.69 -14.91
N GLN A 65 -15.86 2.96 -14.91
CA GLN A 65 -14.64 3.44 -14.25
C GLN A 65 -14.68 3.24 -12.72
N GLN A 66 -15.84 3.45 -12.10
CA GLN A 66 -16.05 3.13 -10.67
C GLN A 66 -16.00 1.62 -10.39
N THR A 67 -16.50 0.79 -11.31
CA THR A 67 -16.41 -0.67 -11.17
C THR A 67 -14.95 -1.14 -11.26
N TYR A 68 -14.17 -0.62 -12.20
CA TYR A 68 -12.73 -0.93 -12.29
C TYR A 68 -11.95 -0.45 -11.07
N LYS A 69 -12.24 0.76 -10.56
CA LYS A 69 -11.66 1.27 -9.31
C LYS A 69 -11.87 0.27 -8.16
N MET A 70 -13.10 -0.24 -7.99
CA MET A 70 -13.40 -1.21 -6.94
C MET A 70 -12.69 -2.55 -7.14
N ILE A 71 -12.54 -3.01 -8.38
CA ILE A 71 -11.78 -4.23 -8.69
C ILE A 71 -10.31 -4.06 -8.28
N ILE A 72 -9.68 -2.93 -8.60
CA ILE A 72 -8.27 -2.66 -8.25
C ILE A 72 -8.11 -2.58 -6.73
N ILE A 73 -8.98 -1.85 -6.02
CA ILE A 73 -8.91 -1.77 -4.55
C ILE A 73 -9.03 -3.17 -3.95
N LYS A 74 -9.98 -3.96 -4.45
CA LYS A 74 -10.17 -5.33 -3.97
C LYS A 74 -8.97 -6.21 -4.28
N GLU A 75 -8.36 -6.09 -5.45
CA GLU A 75 -7.12 -6.80 -5.81
C GLU A 75 -5.96 -6.43 -4.88
N ILE A 76 -5.81 -5.15 -4.54
CA ILE A 76 -4.81 -4.69 -3.57
C ILE A 76 -5.03 -5.37 -2.22
N ILE A 77 -6.27 -5.31 -1.70
CA ILE A 77 -6.63 -5.91 -0.40
C ILE A 77 -6.47 -7.42 -0.42
N ASP A 78 -6.95 -8.11 -1.45
CA ASP A 78 -6.87 -9.56 -1.56
C ASP A 78 -5.41 -10.01 -1.67
N SER A 79 -4.59 -9.27 -2.43
CA SER A 79 -3.14 -9.54 -2.52
C SER A 79 -2.43 -9.31 -1.18
N GLU A 80 -2.88 -8.34 -0.39
CA GLU A 80 -2.32 -8.01 0.92
C GLU A 80 -2.74 -9.04 1.98
N LYS A 81 -4.01 -9.46 1.96
CA LYS A 81 -4.52 -10.57 2.78
C LYS A 81 -3.79 -11.87 2.49
N ALA A 82 -3.56 -12.19 1.22
CA ALA A 82 -2.76 -13.34 0.83
C ALA A 82 -1.33 -13.25 1.38
N HIS A 83 -0.73 -12.06 1.36
CA HIS A 83 0.59 -11.84 1.94
C HIS A 83 0.61 -12.03 3.47
N VAL A 84 -0.36 -11.46 4.18
CA VAL A 84 -0.51 -11.62 5.64
C VAL A 84 -0.77 -13.08 6.00
N ALA A 85 -1.67 -13.76 5.28
CA ALA A 85 -1.98 -15.17 5.50
C ALA A 85 -0.74 -16.06 5.27
N ASP A 86 0.06 -15.78 4.25
CA ASP A 86 1.34 -16.46 4.01
C ASP A 86 2.31 -16.28 5.19
N LEU A 87 2.45 -15.05 5.71
CA LEU A 87 3.34 -14.74 6.84
C LEU A 87 2.84 -15.39 8.14
N GLN A 88 1.54 -15.34 8.41
CA GLN A 88 0.91 -15.99 9.56
C GLN A 88 1.04 -17.52 9.46
N GLY A 89 0.85 -18.09 8.27
CA GLY A 89 1.04 -19.51 8.02
C GLY A 89 2.49 -19.94 8.25
N LEU A 90 3.46 -19.12 7.87
CA LEU A 90 4.89 -19.37 8.14
C LEU A 90 5.17 -19.37 9.65
N LEU A 91 4.68 -18.35 10.37
CA LEU A 91 4.83 -18.22 11.83
C LEU A 91 4.16 -19.38 12.57
N GLY A 92 2.90 -19.69 12.22
CA GLY A 92 2.07 -20.66 12.92
C GLY A 92 2.33 -22.12 12.56
N THR A 93 2.80 -22.40 11.34
CA THR A 93 3.08 -23.77 10.89
C THR A 93 4.57 -24.07 11.03
N HIS A 94 5.42 -23.39 10.29
CA HIS A 94 6.84 -23.74 10.21
C HIS A 94 7.64 -23.27 11.43
N LEU A 95 7.53 -21.99 11.81
CA LEU A 95 8.29 -21.43 12.92
C LEU A 95 7.79 -21.97 14.27
N ALA A 96 6.48 -22.17 14.44
CA ALA A 96 5.95 -22.79 15.65
C ALA A 96 6.35 -24.28 15.78
N ALA A 97 6.38 -25.03 14.67
CA ALA A 97 6.85 -26.41 14.67
C ALA A 97 8.36 -26.47 15.00
N LEU A 98 9.17 -25.55 14.46
CA LEU A 98 10.59 -25.41 14.81
C LEU A 98 10.80 -25.12 16.30
N ARG A 99 9.97 -24.27 16.90
CA ARG A 99 10.01 -23.99 18.34
C ARG A 99 9.68 -25.24 19.18
N LYS A 100 8.76 -26.08 18.72
CA LYS A 100 8.38 -27.34 19.40
C LYS A 100 9.42 -28.44 19.24
N ALA A 101 10.14 -28.45 18.11
CA ALA A 101 11.16 -29.43 17.80
C ALA A 101 12.45 -29.24 18.61
N ASP A 102 12.60 -28.09 19.30
CA ASP A 102 13.76 -27.72 20.14
C ASP A 102 15.11 -27.86 19.43
N ILE A 103 15.11 -27.74 18.10
CA ILE A 103 16.31 -27.80 17.24
C ILE A 103 17.19 -26.55 17.47
N LEU A 104 16.55 -25.42 17.77
CA LEU A 104 17.18 -24.12 17.99
C LEU A 104 16.99 -23.73 19.46
N LEU A 105 18.04 -23.16 20.07
CA LEU A 105 17.92 -22.53 21.39
C LEU A 105 16.94 -21.35 21.32
N ASP A 106 16.31 -21.00 22.45
CA ASP A 106 15.33 -19.90 22.48
C ASP A 106 15.90 -18.57 21.96
N ALA A 107 17.18 -18.27 22.27
CA ALA A 107 17.86 -17.09 21.75
C ALA A 107 18.11 -17.14 20.23
N GLU A 108 18.39 -18.33 19.71
CA GLU A 108 18.63 -18.60 18.29
C GLU A 108 17.32 -18.53 17.49
N TYR A 109 16.23 -19.04 18.07
CA TYR A 109 14.88 -18.90 17.55
C TYR A 109 14.46 -17.43 17.42
N ILE A 110 14.65 -16.63 18.47
CA ILE A 110 14.34 -15.20 18.45
C ILE A 110 15.15 -14.47 17.37
N GLN A 111 16.41 -14.86 17.16
CA GLN A 111 17.23 -14.28 16.08
C GLN A 111 16.76 -14.69 14.67
N LEU A 112 16.26 -15.92 14.50
CA LEU A 112 15.73 -16.41 13.23
C LEU A 112 14.40 -15.73 12.86
N VAL A 113 13.47 -15.65 13.82
CA VAL A 113 12.16 -15.01 13.63
C VAL A 113 12.31 -13.49 13.55
N GLY A 114 13.24 -12.91 14.31
CA GLY A 114 13.49 -11.47 14.35
C GLY A 114 12.21 -10.71 14.69
N ASN A 115 11.93 -9.66 13.92
CA ASN A 115 10.72 -8.85 14.04
C ASN A 115 9.65 -9.22 12.99
N MET A 116 9.61 -10.49 12.56
CA MET A 116 8.62 -10.95 11.59
C MET A 116 7.18 -10.83 12.08
N GLU A 117 6.96 -11.02 13.39
CA GLU A 117 5.64 -10.80 14.00
C GLU A 117 5.19 -9.35 13.86
N ASP A 118 6.10 -8.39 14.05
CA ASP A 118 5.81 -6.96 13.87
C ASP A 118 5.51 -6.65 12.39
N VAL A 119 6.29 -7.20 11.46
CA VAL A 119 6.02 -7.06 10.01
C VAL A 119 4.62 -7.56 9.70
N CYS A 120 4.29 -8.77 10.17
CA CYS A 120 2.97 -9.36 9.98
C CYS A 120 1.86 -8.50 10.60
N TYR A 121 2.07 -7.95 11.80
CA TYR A 121 1.12 -7.09 12.48
C TYR A 121 0.87 -5.79 11.69
N VAL A 122 1.92 -5.12 11.22
CA VAL A 122 1.79 -3.87 10.45
C VAL A 122 1.06 -4.12 9.13
N HIS A 123 1.36 -5.21 8.43
CA HIS A 123 0.63 -5.59 7.22
C HIS A 123 -0.84 -5.95 7.51
N ALA A 124 -1.13 -6.62 8.63
CA ALA A 124 -2.51 -6.87 9.07
C ALA A 124 -3.27 -5.58 9.40
N GLN A 125 -2.60 -4.58 10.02
CA GLN A 125 -3.19 -3.26 10.23
C GLN A 125 -3.48 -2.55 8.90
N LEU A 126 -2.57 -2.64 7.92
CA LEU A 126 -2.81 -2.10 6.58
C LEU A 126 -4.07 -2.70 5.94
N VAL A 127 -4.22 -4.03 5.98
CA VAL A 127 -5.44 -4.70 5.47
C VAL A 127 -6.68 -4.13 6.14
N LYS A 128 -6.69 -4.09 7.48
CA LYS A 128 -7.84 -3.62 8.24
C LYS A 128 -8.21 -2.17 7.89
N SER A 129 -7.22 -1.28 7.80
CA SER A 129 -7.44 0.11 7.40
C SER A 129 -7.95 0.24 5.96
N LEU A 130 -7.50 -0.61 5.04
CA LEU A 130 -8.00 -0.64 3.67
C LEU A 130 -9.44 -1.15 3.58
N GLU A 131 -9.80 -2.18 4.35
CA GLU A 131 -11.18 -2.69 4.43
C GLU A 131 -12.15 -1.62 4.97
N GLU A 132 -11.76 -0.92 6.03
CA GLU A 132 -12.52 0.21 6.59
C GLU A 132 -12.75 1.33 5.58
N GLN A 133 -11.81 1.55 4.64
CA GLN A 133 -11.98 2.51 3.55
C GLN A 133 -12.88 1.99 2.43
N VAL A 134 -12.92 0.68 2.17
CA VAL A 134 -13.81 0.09 1.16
C VAL A 134 -15.27 0.20 1.56
N ASP A 135 -15.57 0.10 2.86
CA ASP A 135 -16.93 0.26 3.38
C ASP A 135 -17.47 1.70 3.27
N GLN A 136 -16.61 2.68 3.00
CA GLN A 136 -17.02 4.07 2.80
C GLN A 136 -17.53 4.35 1.36
N PRO A 137 -18.40 5.37 1.18
CA PRO A 137 -18.89 5.75 -0.14
C PRO A 137 -17.74 6.04 -1.11
N SER A 138 -17.87 5.67 -2.39
CA SER A 138 -16.80 5.74 -3.42
C SER A 138 -16.07 7.09 -3.54
N ARG A 139 -16.69 8.20 -3.10
CA ARG A 139 -16.14 9.57 -3.10
C ARG A 139 -15.31 9.92 -1.87
N GLU A 140 -15.48 9.17 -0.79
CA GLU A 140 -14.81 9.36 0.50
C GLU A 140 -13.67 8.36 0.72
N GLN A 141 -13.61 7.29 -0.08
CA GLN A 141 -12.54 6.27 -0.02
C GLN A 141 -11.17 6.92 -0.24
N ARG A 142 -10.32 6.92 0.79
CA ARG A 142 -8.95 7.46 0.70
C ARG A 142 -7.88 6.39 0.89
N ILE A 143 -7.71 5.56 -0.15
CA ILE A 143 -6.74 4.47 -0.16
C ILE A 143 -5.32 5.03 -0.14
N GLY A 144 -5.03 6.07 -0.92
CA GLY A 144 -3.73 6.74 -0.93
C GLY A 144 -3.34 7.28 0.46
N ARG A 145 -4.31 7.82 1.20
CA ARG A 145 -4.09 8.32 2.56
C ARG A 145 -3.74 7.22 3.56
N VAL A 146 -4.38 6.05 3.45
CA VAL A 146 -4.04 4.89 4.29
C VAL A 146 -2.59 4.48 4.05
N PHE A 147 -2.19 4.37 2.79
CA PHE A 147 -0.82 4.03 2.41
C PHE A 147 0.21 5.05 2.90
N LEU A 148 -0.10 6.35 2.86
CA LEU A 148 0.74 7.41 3.44
C LEU A 148 0.87 7.29 4.96
N THR A 149 -0.24 7.02 5.64
CA THR A 149 -0.26 6.92 7.11
C THR A 149 0.51 5.70 7.60
N MET A 150 0.44 4.59 6.85
CA MET A 150 1.14 3.35 7.17
C MET A 150 2.61 3.34 6.73
N ALA A 151 3.01 4.18 5.77
CA ALA A 151 4.37 4.18 5.21
C ALA A 151 5.49 4.30 6.26
N PRO A 152 5.44 5.21 7.27
CA PRO A 152 6.48 5.29 8.28
C PRO A 152 6.59 4.02 9.14
N GLN A 153 5.45 3.39 9.46
CA GLN A 153 5.41 2.16 10.25
C GLN A 153 5.95 0.96 9.47
N LEU A 154 5.54 0.81 8.21
CA LEU A 154 6.07 -0.19 7.30
C LEU A 154 7.57 -0.01 7.12
N GLN A 155 8.03 1.21 6.85
CA GLN A 155 9.45 1.50 6.70
C GLN A 155 10.26 1.15 7.95
N GLY A 156 9.83 1.60 9.13
CA GLY A 156 10.54 1.34 10.39
C GLY A 156 10.67 -0.16 10.67
N THR A 157 9.58 -0.90 10.47
CA THR A 157 9.53 -2.34 10.73
C THR A 157 10.32 -3.13 9.69
N HIS A 158 10.19 -2.81 8.41
CA HIS A 158 10.97 -3.46 7.35
C HIS A 158 12.47 -3.16 7.47
N LYS A 159 12.86 -1.93 7.85
CA LYS A 159 14.28 -1.59 8.07
C LYS A 159 14.88 -2.40 9.22
N ALA A 160 14.14 -2.59 10.31
CA ALA A 160 14.55 -3.47 11.40
C ALA A 160 14.68 -4.93 10.92
N TYR A 161 13.73 -5.38 10.09
CA TYR A 161 13.76 -6.72 9.49
C TYR A 161 14.97 -6.94 8.58
N CYS A 162 15.26 -6.00 7.69
CA CYS A 162 16.47 -6.01 6.86
C CYS A 162 17.75 -6.05 7.70
N SER A 163 17.78 -5.35 8.83
CA SER A 163 18.95 -5.31 9.71
C SER A 163 19.17 -6.64 10.45
N ASN A 164 18.09 -7.36 10.74
CA ASN A 164 18.12 -8.67 11.40
C ASN A 164 18.33 -9.83 10.42
N HIS A 165 17.96 -9.66 9.15
CA HIS A 165 17.98 -10.72 8.14
C HIS A 165 19.34 -11.40 7.93
N PRO A 166 20.50 -10.70 7.93
CA PRO A 166 21.80 -11.37 7.82
C PRO A 166 22.06 -12.37 8.96
N ARG A 167 21.53 -12.10 10.15
CA ARG A 167 21.63 -13.02 11.29
C ARG A 167 20.73 -14.23 11.10
N ALA A 168 19.49 -14.01 10.63
CA ALA A 168 18.57 -15.09 10.30
C ALA A 168 19.16 -16.03 9.20
N VAL A 169 19.80 -15.47 8.18
CA VAL A 169 20.48 -16.25 7.13
C VAL A 169 21.66 -17.05 7.69
N CYS A 170 22.47 -16.46 8.57
CA CYS A 170 23.56 -17.18 9.23
C CYS A 170 23.04 -18.38 10.04
N MET A 171 21.91 -18.21 10.72
CA MET A 171 21.23 -19.29 11.45
C MET A 171 20.68 -20.37 10.52
N LEU A 172 20.07 -19.99 9.40
CA LEU A 172 19.60 -20.94 8.38
C LEU A 172 20.76 -21.77 7.79
N GLU A 173 21.92 -21.16 7.53
CA GLU A 173 23.07 -21.89 6.99
C GLU A 173 23.71 -22.81 8.04
N LYS A 174 23.78 -22.37 9.31
CA LYS A 174 24.32 -23.16 10.42
C LYS A 174 23.51 -24.44 10.66
N TYR A 175 22.18 -24.34 10.61
CA TYR A 175 21.26 -25.47 10.88
C TYR A 175 20.66 -26.05 9.59
N LYS A 176 21.32 -25.86 8.45
CA LYS A 176 20.79 -26.17 7.12
C LYS A 176 20.26 -27.59 6.97
N ASP A 177 21.05 -28.58 7.37
CA ASP A 177 20.69 -29.99 7.20
C ASP A 177 19.56 -30.41 8.14
N GLU A 178 19.59 -29.92 9.39
CA GLU A 178 18.58 -30.19 10.42
C GLU A 178 17.24 -29.55 10.07
N LEU A 179 17.25 -28.28 9.66
CA LEU A 179 16.07 -27.57 9.18
C LEU A 179 15.53 -28.19 7.89
N ASN A 180 16.40 -28.63 6.98
CA ASN A 180 15.95 -29.26 5.74
C ASN A 180 15.23 -30.59 6.02
N ASN A 181 15.81 -31.46 6.87
CA ASN A 181 15.20 -32.73 7.25
C ASN A 181 13.90 -32.52 8.04
N PHE A 182 13.87 -31.55 8.94
CA PHE A 182 12.68 -31.22 9.72
C PHE A 182 11.55 -30.71 8.82
N MET A 183 11.83 -29.75 7.94
CA MET A 183 10.84 -29.20 7.01
C MET A 183 10.28 -30.29 6.08
N GLU A 184 11.12 -31.22 5.61
CA GLU A 184 10.66 -32.37 4.83
C GLU A 184 9.79 -33.33 5.66
N SER A 185 10.10 -33.53 6.94
CA SER A 185 9.29 -34.35 7.84
C SER A 185 7.91 -33.75 8.16
N GLU A 186 7.81 -32.42 8.13
CA GLU A 186 6.56 -31.66 8.28
C GLU A 186 5.79 -31.53 6.94
N GLY A 187 6.26 -32.16 5.86
CA GLY A 187 5.56 -32.19 4.56
C GLY A 187 5.86 -31.01 3.64
N ALA A 188 6.93 -30.24 3.89
CA ALA A 188 7.36 -29.17 2.99
C ALA A 188 7.89 -29.71 1.65
N MET A 189 7.73 -28.92 0.59
CA MET A 189 8.25 -29.24 -0.74
C MET A 189 9.79 -29.28 -0.73
N ARG A 190 10.38 -30.33 -1.30
CA ARG A 190 11.84 -30.48 -1.38
C ARG A 190 12.47 -29.45 -2.34
N PRO A 191 13.55 -28.74 -1.94
CA PRO A 191 14.24 -28.79 -0.64
C PRO A 191 13.46 -28.01 0.43
N GLY A 192 13.21 -28.62 1.59
CA GLY A 192 12.39 -28.01 2.66
C GLY A 192 12.94 -26.67 3.16
N ILE A 193 14.26 -26.48 3.17
CA ILE A 193 14.88 -25.20 3.52
C ILE A 193 14.54 -24.06 2.55
N MET A 194 14.24 -24.37 1.29
CA MET A 194 13.85 -23.38 0.29
C MET A 194 12.56 -22.67 0.69
N VAL A 195 11.65 -23.35 1.39
CA VAL A 195 10.43 -22.75 1.92
C VAL A 195 10.76 -21.66 2.93
N LEU A 196 11.69 -21.91 3.86
CA LEU A 196 12.14 -20.91 4.84
C LEU A 196 12.87 -19.76 4.16
N THR A 197 13.86 -20.03 3.31
CA THR A 197 14.65 -18.98 2.64
C THR A 197 13.77 -18.11 1.71
N THR A 198 12.83 -18.73 0.99
CA THR A 198 11.88 -18.00 0.15
C THR A 198 10.90 -17.19 1.00
N ALA A 199 10.36 -17.77 2.07
CA ALA A 199 9.36 -17.08 2.88
C ALA A 199 9.97 -15.92 3.69
N LEU A 200 11.17 -16.10 4.27
CA LEU A 200 11.89 -15.03 4.95
C LEU A 200 12.30 -13.88 4.00
N SER A 201 12.37 -14.12 2.69
CA SER A 201 12.67 -13.07 1.71
C SER A 201 11.43 -12.39 1.09
N LYS A 202 10.22 -12.92 1.32
CA LYS A 202 8.97 -12.35 0.79
C LYS A 202 8.70 -10.90 1.26
N PRO A 203 8.89 -10.52 2.54
CA PRO A 203 8.63 -9.15 2.99
C PRO A 203 9.39 -8.09 2.20
N PHE A 204 10.66 -8.35 1.81
CA PHE A 204 11.48 -7.39 1.07
C PHE A 204 10.85 -6.95 -0.25
N ARG A 205 10.29 -7.91 -0.99
CA ARG A 205 9.73 -7.65 -2.33
C ARG A 205 8.31 -7.11 -2.29
N ARG A 206 7.68 -7.06 -1.11
CA ARG A 206 6.29 -6.59 -0.98
C ARG A 206 6.21 -5.08 -1.14
N LEU A 207 7.18 -4.34 -0.58
CA LEU A 207 7.23 -2.88 -0.64
C LEU A 207 7.29 -2.36 -2.08
N ASP A 208 8.12 -2.99 -2.93
CA ASP A 208 8.28 -2.64 -4.34
C ASP A 208 6.96 -2.70 -5.13
N LYS A 209 6.04 -3.59 -4.71
CA LYS A 209 4.75 -3.77 -5.39
C LYS A 209 3.76 -2.65 -5.05
N TYR A 210 3.89 -1.99 -3.90
CA TYR A 210 2.95 -0.92 -3.51
C TYR A 210 3.01 0.26 -4.45
N ALA A 211 4.20 0.64 -4.91
CA ALA A 211 4.36 1.70 -5.88
C ALA A 211 3.53 1.43 -7.16
N ALA A 212 3.69 0.23 -7.75
CA ALA A 212 2.99 -0.15 -8.97
C ALA A 212 1.47 -0.26 -8.77
N MET A 213 1.04 -0.88 -7.66
CA MET A 213 -0.39 -0.99 -7.31
C MET A 213 -1.05 0.38 -7.13
N LEU A 214 -0.36 1.32 -6.49
CA LEU A 214 -0.85 2.69 -6.31
C LEU A 214 -0.91 3.48 -7.62
N GLN A 215 0.04 3.27 -8.53
CA GLN A 215 -0.02 3.89 -9.87
C GLN A 215 -1.19 3.38 -10.71
N GLU A 216 -1.47 2.07 -10.64
CA GLU A 216 -2.60 1.49 -11.35
C GLU A 216 -3.94 2.00 -10.77
N TYR A 217 -4.01 2.12 -9.45
CA TYR A 217 -5.14 2.76 -8.78
C TYR A 217 -5.28 4.23 -9.21
N GLU A 218 -4.20 5.01 -9.20
CA GLU A 218 -4.14 6.42 -9.62
C GLU A 218 -4.78 6.65 -11.00
N ARG A 219 -4.47 5.77 -11.96
CA ARG A 219 -4.94 5.85 -13.35
C ARG A 219 -6.47 5.81 -13.47
N HIS A 220 -7.16 5.32 -12.45
CA HIS A 220 -8.60 5.18 -12.41
C HIS A 220 -9.29 6.18 -11.47
N LEU A 221 -8.57 7.10 -10.83
CA LEU A 221 -9.18 8.20 -10.08
C LEU A 221 -9.56 9.36 -10.99
N GLU A 222 -10.76 9.89 -10.78
CA GLU A 222 -11.20 11.14 -11.39
C GLU A 222 -10.28 12.31 -10.96
N GLU A 223 -10.02 13.27 -11.85
CA GLU A 223 -9.16 14.44 -11.56
C GLU A 223 -9.68 15.30 -10.39
N GLY A 224 -10.97 15.19 -10.05
CA GLY A 224 -11.63 15.83 -8.92
C GLY A 224 -11.55 15.08 -7.59
N HIS A 225 -10.94 13.90 -7.54
CA HIS A 225 -10.98 13.04 -6.35
C HIS A 225 -9.91 13.43 -5.32
N ALA A 226 -10.31 13.65 -4.07
CA ALA A 226 -9.41 14.10 -3.00
C ALA A 226 -8.25 13.12 -2.72
N ASP A 227 -8.46 11.82 -2.96
CA ASP A 227 -7.43 10.78 -2.80
C ASP A 227 -6.36 10.80 -3.90
N LYS A 228 -6.56 11.47 -5.04
CA LYS A 228 -5.59 11.43 -6.17
C LYS A 228 -4.21 11.96 -5.74
N GLY A 229 -4.17 13.09 -5.04
CA GLY A 229 -2.91 13.64 -4.51
C GLY A 229 -2.28 12.78 -3.41
N ASP A 230 -3.11 12.11 -2.59
CA ASP A 230 -2.63 11.18 -1.56
C ASP A 230 -2.03 9.91 -2.19
N THR A 231 -2.65 9.38 -3.24
CA THR A 231 -2.16 8.24 -4.04
C THR A 231 -0.85 8.56 -4.75
N GLN A 232 -0.73 9.75 -5.34
CA GLN A 232 0.52 10.19 -5.99
C GLN A 232 1.68 10.27 -4.98
N ARG A 233 1.44 10.90 -3.83
CA ARG A 233 2.46 11.01 -2.78
C ARG A 233 2.84 9.63 -2.22
N SER A 234 1.86 8.78 -1.92
CA SER A 234 2.15 7.43 -1.44
C SER A 234 2.94 6.63 -2.48
N SER A 235 2.55 6.68 -3.77
CA SER A 235 3.31 6.01 -4.83
C SER A 235 4.76 6.46 -4.87
N HIS A 236 5.02 7.77 -4.75
CA HIS A 236 6.38 8.30 -4.70
C HIS A 236 7.13 7.83 -3.45
N VAL A 237 6.51 7.86 -2.27
CA VAL A 237 7.10 7.37 -1.02
C VAL A 237 7.48 5.90 -1.15
N TYR A 238 6.59 5.03 -1.64
CA TYR A 238 6.91 3.61 -1.84
C TYR A 238 7.94 3.34 -2.94
N LYS A 239 8.11 4.25 -3.91
CA LYS A 239 9.21 4.17 -4.90
C LYS A 239 10.57 4.51 -4.31
N GLU A 240 10.65 5.45 -3.37
CA GLU A 240 11.90 5.77 -2.68
C GLU A 240 12.25 4.75 -1.58
N LEU A 241 11.25 3.99 -1.11
CA LEU A 241 11.41 2.95 -0.09
C LEU A 241 11.87 1.60 -0.65
N ALA A 242 11.66 1.35 -1.95
CA ALA A 242 12.07 0.16 -2.69
C ALA A 242 13.54 0.25 -3.10
#